data_AF-A0A967EE52-F1
#
_entry.id   AF-A0A967EE52-F1
#
_cell.length_a   1.000
_cell.length_b   1.000
_cell.length_c   1.000
_cell.angle_alpha   90.00
_cell.angle_beta   90.00
_cell.angle_gamma   90.00
#
_symmetry.space_group_name_H-M   'P 1'
#
loop_
_entity.id
_entity.type
_entity.pdbx_description
1 polymer ?
#
loop_
_entity_poly.entity_id
_entity_poly.type
_entity_poly.pdbx_seq_one_letter_code
_entity_poly.pdbx_strand_id
1 'polypeptide(L)' 'MFRPIRTLILLAVVFLAGIFFERYQQLDRCTAAGGTLADGLCQGEPQ' A
#
# COMPACT_ATOMS: atom_id res chain seq x y z
N MET A 1 -4.62 15.66 -30.58
CA MET A 1 -3.66 16.27 -29.63
C MET A 1 -4.06 15.86 -28.20
N PHE A 2 -3.72 14.63 -27.76
CA PHE A 2 -4.12 14.09 -26.43
C PHE A 2 -2.96 13.36 -25.72
N ARG A 3 -1.73 13.81 -25.95
CA ARG A 3 -0.52 13.28 -25.28
C ARG A 3 -0.49 13.48 -23.75
N PRO A 4 -1.01 14.57 -23.15
CA PRO A 4 -0.87 14.78 -21.70
C PRO A 4 -1.82 13.91 -20.86
N ILE A 5 -2.93 13.43 -21.44
CA ILE A 5 -3.86 12.54 -20.74
C ILE A 5 -3.18 11.21 -20.41
N ARG A 6 -2.39 10.67 -21.35
CA ARG A 6 -1.66 9.42 -21.15
C ARG A 6 -0.61 9.53 -20.03
N THR A 7 0.07 10.67 -19.91
CA THR A 7 1.05 10.88 -18.84
C THR A 7 0.40 11.01 -17.47
N LEU A 8 -0.76 11.67 -17.38
CA LEU A 8 -1.53 11.76 -16.13
C LEU A 8 -2.07 10.40 -15.68
N ILE A 9 -2.54 9.57 -16.61
CA ILE A 9 -2.99 8.20 -16.30
C ILE A 9 -1.83 7.37 -15.76
N LEU A 10 -0.66 7.41 -16.39
CA LEU A 10 0.51 6.68 -15.93
C LEU A 10 0.95 7.12 -14.52
N LEU A 11 0.91 8.43 -14.26
CA LEU A 11 1.26 8.99 -12.95
C LEU A 11 0.26 8.53 -11.87
N ALA A 12 -1.04 8.54 -12.17
CA ALA A 12 -2.07 8.03 -11.28
C ALA A 12 -1.91 6.52 -10.99
N VAL A 13 -1.59 5.72 -12.00
CA VAL A 13 -1.36 4.27 -11.84
C VAL A 13 -0.15 4.00 -10.95
N VAL A 14 0.97 4.68 -11.17
CA VAL A 14 2.17 4.54 -10.33
C VAL A 14 1.90 4.97 -8.89
N PHE A 15 1.17 6.07 -8.69
CA PHE A 15 0.78 6.55 -7.37
C PHE A 15 -0.10 5.54 -6.62
N LEU A 16 -1.12 4.99 -7.28
CA LEU A 16 -1.98 3.94 -6.70
C LEU A 16 -1.19 2.67 -6.39
N ALA A 17 -0.32 2.23 -7.31
CA ALA A 17 0.55 1.08 -7.08
C ALA A 17 1.45 1.29 -5.85
N GLY A 18 2.00 2.51 -5.66
CA GLY A 18 2.76 2.87 -4.47
C GLY A 18 1.95 2.77 -3.18
N ILE A 19 0.74 3.35 -3.14
CA ILE A 19 -0.15 3.27 -1.95
C ILE A 19 -0.50 1.82 -1.62
N PHE A 20 -0.82 1.01 -2.64
CA PHE A 20 -1.13 -0.40 -2.43
C PHE A 20 0.10 -1.15 -1.90
N PHE A 21 1.27 -0.92 -2.50
CA PHE A 21 2.51 -1.55 -2.07
C PHE A 21 2.85 -1.20 -0.61
N GLU A 22 2.68 0.06 -0.21
CA GLU A 22 2.91 0.51 1.15
C GLU A 22 1.97 -0.18 2.15
N ARG A 23 0.68 -0.28 1.81
CA ARG A 23 -0.31 -1.04 2.60
C ARG A 23 0.05 -2.52 2.71
N TYR A 24 0.44 -3.16 1.61
CA TYR A 24 0.84 -4.56 1.60
C TYR A 24 2.10 -4.80 2.43
N GLN A 25 3.11 -3.93 2.34
CA GLN A 25 4.34 -4.07 3.10
C GLN A 25 4.11 -3.88 4.61
N GLN A 26 3.16 -3.03 5.00
CA GLN A 26 2.70 -2.92 6.40
C GLN A 26 1.99 -4.21 6.85
N LEU A 27 1.11 -4.76 6.03
CA LEU A 27 0.42 -6.05 6.26
C LEU A 27 1.40 -7.20 6.43
N ASP A 28 2.39 -7.32 5.54
CA ASP A 28 3.40 -8.37 5.59
C ASP A 28 4.27 -8.26 6.85
N ARG A 29 4.66 -7.05 7.27
CA ARG A 29 5.40 -6.86 8.52
C ARG A 29 4.60 -7.27 9.75
N CYS A 30 3.32 -6.91 9.81
CA CYS A 30 2.46 -7.27 10.93
C CYS A 30 2.15 -8.76 11.00
N THR A 31 1.85 -9.37 9.86
CA THR A 31 1.60 -10.81 9.78
C THR A 31 2.87 -11.62 10.05
N ALA A 32 4.04 -11.15 9.60
CA ALA A 32 5.33 -11.75 9.93
C ALA A 32 5.67 -11.66 11.43
N ALA A 33 5.24 -10.59 12.11
CA ALA A 33 5.35 -10.44 13.57
C ALA A 33 4.32 -11.29 14.35
N GLY A 34 3.45 -12.04 13.65
CA GLY A 34 2.40 -12.86 14.27
C GLY A 34 1.13 -12.08 14.65
N GLY A 35 1.04 -10.80 14.27
CA GLY A 35 -0.11 -9.95 14.49
C GLY A 35 -1.06 -9.87 13.28
N THR A 36 -2.27 -9.39 13.51
CA THR A 36 -3.25 -9.10 12.46
C THR A 36 -3.34 -7.60 12.23
N LEU A 37 -3.34 -7.17 10.96
CA LEU A 37 -3.44 -5.75 10.65
C LEU A 37 -4.91 -5.33 10.64
N ALA A 38 -5.34 -4.63 11.69
CA ALA A 38 -6.71 -4.14 11.88
C ALA A 38 -6.68 -2.61 11.99
N ASP A 39 -7.55 -1.93 11.23
CA ASP A 39 -7.67 -0.47 11.21
C ASP A 39 -6.36 0.31 10.93
N GLY A 40 -5.43 -0.29 10.17
CA GLY A 40 -4.14 0.33 9.87
C GLY A 40 -3.10 0.22 10.98
N LEU A 41 -3.42 -0.49 12.06
CA LEU A 41 -2.54 -0.78 13.19
C LEU A 41 -2.22 -2.28 13.26
N CYS A 42 -1.03 -2.59 13.75
CA CYS A 42 -0.59 -3.95 14.04
C CYS A 42 -1.25 -4.40 15.35
N GLN A 43 -2.23 -5.31 15.28
CA GLN A 43 -2.97 -5.77 16.45
C GLN A 43 -2.64 -7.24 16.70
N GLY A 44 -1.96 -7.52 17.82
CA GLY A 44 -1.53 -8.88 18.20
C GLY A 44 -0.01 -9.08 18.34
N GLU A 45 0.79 -8.02 18.23
CA GLU A 45 2.21 -8.10 18.59
C GLU A 45 2.34 -8.33 20.11
N PRO A 46 2.92 -9.45 20.57
CA PRO A 46 3.22 -9.63 21.98
C PRO A 46 4.30 -8.59 22.35
N GLN A 47 3.99 -7.71 23.29
CA GLN A 47 4.98 -6.79 23.88
C GLN A 47 6.16 -7.56 24.49
#